data_AF-A0A0D0CM98-F1
#
_entry.id   AF-A0A0D0CM98-F1
#
_cell.length_a   1.000
_cell.length_b   1.000
_cell.length_c   1.000
_cell.angle_alpha   90.00
_cell.angle_beta   90.00
_cell.angle_gamma   90.00
#
_symmetry.space_group_name_H-M   'P 1'
#
loop_
_entity.id
_entity.type
_entity.pdbx_description
1 polymer ?
#
loop_
_entity_poly.entity_id
_entity_poly.type
_entity_poly.pdbx_seq_one_letter_code
_entity_poly.pdbx_strand_id
1 'polypeptide(L)' 'MTLINLGFAIISSATLFFILASYAILFSAFLPLTGNVFLDALAKDTHYKYFALLIIPTGAYFVIANWVGWQYYRNS' A
#
# COMPACT_ATOMS: atom_id res chain seq x y z
N MET A 1 12.53 22.23 -19.29
CA MET A 1 11.39 21.34 -18.98
C MET A 1 11.84 20.39 -17.88
N THR A 2 11.75 20.81 -16.61
CA THR A 2 12.16 19.99 -15.47
C THR A 2 11.13 18.91 -15.25
N LEU A 3 11.31 17.83 -16.00
CA LEU A 3 10.65 16.55 -15.87
C LEU A 3 10.82 16.13 -14.40
N ILE A 4 9.71 16.13 -13.65
CA ILE A 4 9.53 15.62 -12.28
C ILE A 4 10.80 15.00 -11.65
N ASN A 5 11.32 15.60 -10.59
CA ASN A 5 12.40 14.98 -9.82
C ASN A 5 11.89 13.66 -9.22
N LEU A 6 12.46 12.55 -9.68
CA LEU A 6 12.05 11.19 -9.32
C LEU A 6 12.04 10.97 -7.80
N GLY A 7 12.97 11.59 -7.07
CA GLY A 7 13.00 11.49 -5.60
C GLY A 7 11.71 12.04 -4.97
N PHE A 8 11.28 13.22 -5.40
CA PHE A 8 10.02 13.82 -4.91
C PHE A 8 8.79 13.01 -5.36
N ALA A 9 8.82 12.41 -6.55
CA ALA A 9 7.73 11.53 -7.02
C ALA A 9 7.60 10.26 -6.19
N ILE A 10 8.71 9.65 -5.80
CA ILE A 10 8.71 8.45 -4.95
C ILE A 10 8.19 8.80 -3.56
N ILE A 11 8.68 9.90 -2.96
CA ILE A 11 8.25 10.33 -1.63
C ILE A 11 6.76 10.69 -1.62
N SER A 12 6.28 11.42 -2.64
CA SER A 12 4.87 11.80 -2.73
C SER A 12 3.97 10.56 -2.90
N SER A 13 4.35 9.62 -3.76
CA SER A 13 3.62 8.37 -3.96
C SER A 13 3.57 7.52 -2.68
N ALA A 14 4.70 7.35 -2.00
CA ALA A 14 4.76 6.61 -0.74
C ALA A 14 3.89 7.25 0.35
N THR A 15 3.92 8.58 0.43
CA THR A 15 3.13 9.35 1.41
C THR A 15 1.64 9.22 1.13
N LEU A 16 1.22 9.37 -0.14
CA LEU A 16 -0.17 9.19 -0.56
C LEU A 16 -0.65 7.77 -0.29
N PHE A 17 0.16 6.76 -0.61
CA PHE A 17 -0.15 5.37 -0.31
C PHE A 17 -0.38 5.17 1.19
N PHE A 18 0.49 5.69 2.04
CA PHE A 18 0.38 5.51 3.49
C PHE A 18 -0.86 6.20 4.07
N ILE A 19 -1.20 7.39 3.58
CA ILE A 19 -2.42 8.12 3.98
C ILE A 19 -3.66 7.34 3.57
N LEU A 20 -3.75 6.90 2.31
CA LEU A 20 -4.89 6.12 1.80
C LEU A 20 -5.03 4.78 2.52
N ALA A 21 -3.91 4.09 2.77
CA ALA A 21 -3.90 2.83 3.48
C ALA A 21 -4.38 3.00 4.92
N SER A 22 -3.89 4.02 5.61
CA SER A 22 -4.31 4.32 6.99
C SER A 22 -5.78 4.71 7.04
N TYR A 23 -6.26 5.51 6.08
CA TYR A 23 -7.69 5.84 5.97
C TYR A 23 -8.54 4.59 5.79
N ALA A 24 -8.19 3.74 4.83
CA ALA A 24 -8.96 2.53 4.57
C ALA A 24 -8.95 1.58 5.77
N ILE A 25 -7.80 1.31 6.38
CA ILE A 25 -7.69 0.26 7.40
C ILE A 25 -8.12 0.75 8.78
N LEU A 26 -7.67 1.93 9.18
CA LEU A 26 -7.83 2.41 10.56
C LEU A 26 -9.01 3.38 10.67
N PHE A 27 -9.09 4.39 9.82
CA PHE A 27 -10.00 5.51 10.07
C PHE A 27 -11.41 5.31 9.52
N SER A 28 -11.57 4.67 8.36
CA SER A 28 -12.87 4.50 7.70
C SER A 28 -13.84 3.59 8.47
N ALA A 29 -13.37 2.85 9.48
CA ALA A 29 -14.23 2.08 10.38
C ALA A 29 -14.90 2.95 11.46
N PHE A 30 -14.32 4.11 11.78
CA PHE A 30 -14.79 4.98 12.87
C PHE A 30 -15.31 6.34 12.38
N LEU A 31 -14.89 6.77 11.19
CA LEU A 31 -15.32 8.04 10.61
C LEU A 31 -16.56 7.87 9.73
N PRO A 32 -17.45 8.88 9.67
CA PRO A 32 -18.53 8.91 8.69
C PRO A 32 -17.99 9.00 7.26
N LEU A 33 -18.85 8.68 6.29
CA LEU A 33 -18.52 8.81 4.87
C LEU A 33 -18.12 10.25 4.54
N THR A 34 -17.10 10.37 3.68
CA THR A 34 -16.48 11.64 3.32
C THR A 34 -17.26 12.40 2.25
N GLY A 35 -18.17 11.73 1.54
CA GLY A 35 -18.86 12.28 0.37
C GLY A 35 -18.02 12.24 -0.91
N ASN A 36 -16.75 11.82 -0.83
CA ASN A 36 -15.91 11.58 -1.99
C ASN A 36 -16.14 10.16 -2.51
N VAL A 37 -16.55 10.04 -3.78
CA VAL A 37 -16.91 8.75 -4.40
C VAL A 37 -15.82 7.68 -4.27
N PHE A 38 -14.54 8.06 -4.41
CA PHE A 38 -13.43 7.10 -4.34
C PHE A 38 -13.17 6.63 -2.91
N LEU A 39 -13.13 7.56 -1.96
CA LEU A 39 -12.90 7.22 -0.55
C LEU A 39 -14.09 6.49 0.06
N ASP A 40 -15.30 6.83 -0.37
CA ASP A 40 -16.52 6.18 0.09
C ASP A 40 -16.67 4.78 -0.52
N ALA A 41 -16.26 4.57 -1.78
CA ALA A 41 -16.18 3.24 -2.37
C ALA A 41 -15.20 2.34 -1.60
N LEU A 42 -14.03 2.88 -1.24
CA LEU A 42 -13.03 2.18 -0.44
C LEU A 42 -13.51 1.89 0.99
N ALA A 43 -14.24 2.83 1.61
CA ALA A 43 -14.78 2.65 2.96
C ALA A 43 -15.88 1.58 3.01
N LYS A 44 -16.72 1.51 1.96
CA LYS A 44 -17.85 0.58 1.82
C LYS A 44 -17.46 -0.81 1.32
N ASP A 45 -16.26 -0.99 0.80
CA ASP A 45 -15.76 -2.31 0.40
C ASP A 45 -15.65 -3.21 1.65
N THR A 46 -16.36 -4.33 1.63
CA THR A 46 -16.37 -5.32 2.72
C THR A 46 -15.52 -6.55 2.42
N HIS A 47 -15.09 -6.74 1.17
CA HIS A 47 -14.46 -7.97 0.70
C HIS A 47 -12.97 -7.77 0.38
N TYR A 48 -12.58 -6.69 -0.30
CA TYR A 48 -11.21 -6.50 -0.80
C TYR A 48 -10.48 -5.31 -0.20
N LYS A 49 -11.13 -4.58 0.72
CA LYS A 49 -10.61 -3.39 1.38
C LYS A 49 -9.18 -3.53 1.92
N TYR A 50 -8.88 -4.67 2.53
CA TYR A 50 -7.54 -4.95 3.06
C TYR A 50 -6.60 -5.54 2.01
N PHE A 51 -7.14 -6.28 1.03
CA PHE A 51 -6.35 -7.04 0.06
C PHE A 51 -5.48 -6.11 -0.79
N ALA A 52 -6.06 -5.07 -1.38
CA ALA A 52 -5.33 -4.14 -2.26
C ALA A 52 -4.18 -3.42 -1.54
N LEU A 53 -4.30 -3.21 -0.22
CA LEU A 53 -3.30 -2.51 0.58
C LEU A 53 -2.24 -3.44 1.15
N LEU A 54 -2.66 -4.62 1.62
CA LEU A 54 -1.77 -5.60 2.23
C LEU A 54 -0.98 -6.40 1.19
N ILE A 55 -1.44 -6.49 -0.07
CA ILE A 55 -0.70 -7.20 -1.12
C ILE A 55 0.70 -6.62 -1.37
N ILE A 56 0.88 -5.30 -1.16
CA ILE A 56 2.18 -4.65 -1.35
C ILE A 56 3.21 -5.12 -0.30
N PRO A 57 2.98 -4.94 1.02
CA PRO A 57 3.92 -5.44 2.02
C PRO A 57 4.01 -6.97 2.03
N THR A 58 2.91 -7.69 1.83
CA THR A 58 2.93 -9.17 1.79
C THR A 58 3.69 -9.69 0.57
N GLY A 59 3.49 -9.10 -0.61
CA GLY A 59 4.21 -9.47 -1.82
C GLY A 59 5.70 -9.13 -1.75
N ALA A 60 6.04 -7.94 -1.23
CA ALA A 60 7.42 -7.56 -0.99
C ALA A 60 8.10 -8.53 -0.02
N TYR A 61 7.45 -8.85 1.11
CA TYR A 61 7.97 -9.81 2.07
C TYR A 61 8.17 -11.20 1.43
N PHE A 62 7.21 -11.69 0.66
CA PHE A 62 7.30 -12.98 -0.03
C PHE A 62 8.52 -13.04 -0.97
N VAL A 63 8.72 -12.00 -1.80
CA VAL A 63 9.86 -11.92 -2.73
C VAL A 63 11.19 -11.87 -1.96
N ILE A 64 11.27 -11.05 -0.91
CA ILE A 64 12.48 -10.92 -0.09
C ILE A 64 12.81 -12.24 0.60
N ALA A 65 11.83 -12.87 1.26
CA ALA A 65 12.02 -14.14 1.95
C ALA A 65 12.45 -15.25 0.98
N ASN A 66 11.86 -15.30 -0.22
CA ASN A 66 12.24 -16.27 -1.24
C ASN A 66 13.68 -16.04 -1.74
N TRP A 67 14.04 -14.79 -2.03
CA TRP A 67 15.39 -14.44 -2.46
C TRP A 67 16.44 -14.76 -1.38
N VAL A 68 16.18 -14.36 -0.13
CA VAL A 68 17.06 -14.65 1.01
C VAL A 68 17.19 -16.16 1.22
N GLY A 69 16.08 -16.90 1.17
CA GLY A 69 16.09 -18.37 1.28
C GLY A 69 16.95 -19.03 0.20
N TRP A 70 16.89 -18.52 -1.04
CA TRP A 70 17.73 -18.99 -2.12
C TRP A 70 19.23 -18.69 -1.90
N GLN A 71 19.56 -17.52 -1.34
CA GLN A 71 20.94 -17.20 -0.98
C GLN A 71 21.49 -18.17 0.06
N TYR A 72 20.70 -18.55 1.06
CA TYR A 72 21.11 -19.55 2.04
C TYR A 72 21.27 -20.93 1.40
N TYR A 73 20.32 -21.37 0.58
CA TYR A 73 20.41 -22.67 -0.09
C TYR A 73 21.65 -22.82 -1.01
N ARG A 74 22.03 -21.75 -1.72
CA ARG A 74 23.13 -21.81 -2.69
C ARG A 74 24.52 -21.63 -2.07
N ASN A 75 24.61 -20.90 -0.97
CA ASN A 75 25.90 -20.46 -0.40
C ASN A 75 26.19 -21.05 0.99
N SER A 76 25.38 -22.00 1.48
CA SER A 76 25.59 -22.76 2.72
C SER A 76 25.82 -24.23 2.40
#